data_AF-A0AA36IN62-F1
#
_entry.id   AF-A0AA36IN62-F1
#
_cell.length_a   1.000
_cell.length_b   1.000
_cell.length_c   1.000
_cell.angle_alpha   90.00
_cell.angle_beta   90.00
_cell.angle_gamma   90.00
#
_symmetry.space_group_name_H-M   'P 1'
#
loop_
_entity.id
_entity.type
_entity.pdbx_description
1 polymer ?
#
loop_
_entity_poly.entity_id
_entity_poly.type
_entity_poly.pdbx_seq_one_letter_code
_entity_poly.pdbx_strand_id
1 'polypeptide(L)'
;MALAAASRGALPSSPALARHSEAKAPASSSPSSTPIQAARGCLVSLLPALALRHARNARNARASRAKRHSWAKGRNLVGTNTEETSNEPPKDKRISILGSTGSIGTQTLDICRQFPGLFQVVALAAGKNIPLLLEQVQEFKPQMIACDESKLEELKEGVKNLGLDGYEPVLLSGSEGQIEVARHPDCATVVTGIVGCAGLIPTIEAIKAGKDIALANKETIIAGGPVIAPLIEECGVSMLPVDSEHSAIFQCMQGIPKGGVKKIILTGSGGTFRDMSVEDMKKEDPEVLRKRSTTHPNWDMGAKITVDSSTMMNKGLEVIEAHWLYGVEYDDIEVVCLGQKRNSKATKSESAGTLNGDSGLGSPPK
;
A
#
# COMPACT_ATOMS: atom_id res chain seq x y z
N MET A 1 19.27 -40.76 34.51
CA MET A 1 18.64 -40.52 35.83
C MET A 1 17.43 -39.62 35.57
N ALA A 2 16.22 -40.17 35.35
CA ALA A 2 15.27 -40.66 36.36
C ALA A 2 14.87 -39.52 37.33
N LEU A 3 13.61 -39.21 37.64
CA LEU A 3 12.30 -39.75 37.29
C LEU A 3 11.22 -38.73 37.77
N ALA A 4 10.09 -38.66 37.05
CA ALA A 4 8.68 -38.48 37.45
C ALA A 4 8.23 -37.74 38.74
N ALA A 5 7.13 -36.96 38.64
CA ALA A 5 5.79 -37.37 39.13
C ALA A 5 4.68 -36.34 38.79
N ALA A 6 3.46 -36.86 38.63
CA ALA A 6 2.25 -36.21 38.15
C ALA A 6 1.12 -36.25 39.19
N SER A 7 0.14 -35.34 39.09
CA SER A 7 -1.31 -35.51 39.44
C SER A 7 -2.02 -34.18 39.07
N ARG A 8 -3.11 -34.08 38.29
CA ARG A 8 -4.49 -34.61 38.28
C ARG A 8 -5.38 -34.20 39.47
N GLY A 9 -6.47 -33.49 39.16
CA GLY A 9 -7.68 -33.26 39.98
C GLY A 9 -8.34 -31.92 39.62
N ALA A 10 -9.35 -31.81 38.74
CA ALA A 10 -10.77 -32.18 38.84
C ALA A 10 -11.62 -31.29 39.79
N LEU A 11 -12.71 -30.76 39.21
CA LEU A 11 -13.75 -29.87 39.74
C LEU A 11 -14.54 -30.42 40.95
N PRO A 12 -15.26 -29.55 41.67
CA PRO A 12 -16.71 -29.75 41.94
C PRO A 12 -17.53 -28.45 41.69
N SER A 13 -18.57 -28.43 40.86
CA SER A 13 -20.00 -28.79 41.08
C SER A 13 -20.84 -27.79 41.90
N SER A 14 -21.85 -27.22 41.24
CA SER A 14 -22.95 -26.37 41.76
C SER A 14 -23.84 -27.02 42.82
N PRO A 15 -24.77 -26.24 43.39
CA PRO A 15 -26.16 -26.68 43.56
C PRO A 15 -27.17 -25.80 42.81
N ALA A 16 -28.19 -26.48 42.28
CA ALA A 16 -29.44 -25.93 41.71
C ALA A 16 -30.36 -25.39 42.84
N LEU A 17 -31.54 -24.77 42.65
CA LEU A 17 -32.69 -25.06 41.79
C LEU A 17 -33.78 -24.02 42.17
N ALA A 18 -34.53 -23.47 41.20
CA ALA A 18 -35.95 -23.10 41.39
C ALA A 18 -36.65 -22.96 40.03
N ARG A 19 -37.66 -23.79 39.82
CA ARG A 19 -38.53 -23.91 38.62
C ARG A 19 -39.81 -23.10 38.83
N HIS A 20 -40.39 -22.60 37.75
CA HIS A 20 -41.85 -22.46 37.53
C HIS A 20 -42.08 -22.39 36.00
N SER A 21 -42.43 -23.51 35.36
CA SER A 21 -43.78 -24.04 35.07
C SER A 21 -44.41 -23.44 33.81
N GLU A 22 -44.43 -24.25 32.74
CA GLU A 22 -45.22 -24.10 31.52
C GLU A 22 -46.72 -24.19 31.81
N ALA A 23 -47.54 -23.46 31.04
CA ALA A 23 -48.96 -23.76 30.86
C ALA A 23 -49.37 -23.61 29.39
N LYS A 24 -50.04 -24.65 28.91
CA LYS A 24 -50.53 -24.95 27.56
C LYS A 24 -51.66 -24.02 27.08
N ALA A 25 -51.74 -23.88 25.76
CA ALA A 25 -52.87 -23.35 24.99
C ALA A 25 -54.13 -24.24 25.05
N PRO A 26 -55.29 -23.68 24.61
CA PRO A 26 -56.20 -24.44 23.76
C PRO A 26 -56.58 -23.69 22.47
N ALA A 27 -56.88 -24.49 21.44
CA ALA A 27 -57.34 -24.07 20.12
C ALA A 27 -58.87 -23.84 20.07
N SER A 28 -59.33 -22.96 19.19
CA SER A 28 -60.29 -23.26 18.09
C SER A 28 -61.20 -22.07 17.68
N SER A 29 -61.61 -22.10 16.41
CA SER A 29 -62.70 -21.39 15.72
C SER A 29 -62.42 -20.05 15.02
N SER A 30 -62.32 -20.14 13.69
CA SER A 30 -62.87 -19.18 12.71
C SER A 30 -64.38 -19.48 12.52
N PRO A 31 -65.25 -18.66 11.86
CA PRO A 31 -64.98 -17.75 10.73
C PRO A 31 -65.74 -16.39 10.70
N SER A 32 -65.37 -15.50 9.75
CA SER A 32 -66.27 -14.73 8.83
C SER A 32 -65.88 -13.27 8.51
N SER A 33 -65.93 -12.99 7.19
CA SER A 33 -66.28 -11.74 6.46
C SER A 33 -65.54 -10.39 6.64
N THR A 34 -64.79 -10.02 5.58
CA THR A 34 -64.63 -8.72 4.84
C THR A 34 -65.28 -7.41 5.35
N PRO A 35 -64.71 -6.19 5.07
CA PRO A 35 -64.36 -5.76 3.71
C PRO A 35 -63.10 -4.90 3.48
N ILE A 36 -62.65 -4.97 2.23
CA ILE A 36 -61.74 -4.06 1.52
C ILE A 36 -62.49 -2.78 1.15
N GLN A 37 -62.06 -1.62 1.64
CA GLN A 37 -62.15 -0.29 0.99
C GLN A 37 -61.77 0.84 1.98
N ALA A 38 -60.50 1.28 2.00
CA ALA A 38 -60.08 2.65 2.39
C ALA A 38 -58.54 2.76 2.46
N ALA A 39 -57.83 2.72 1.31
CA ALA A 39 -56.40 3.08 1.28
C ALA A 39 -55.91 3.51 -0.10
N ARG A 40 -56.75 4.19 -0.90
CA ARG A 40 -56.35 4.83 -2.17
C ARG A 40 -56.63 6.32 -2.11
N GLY A 41 -55.76 7.06 -1.43
CA GLY A 41 -55.91 8.50 -1.32
C GLY A 41 -54.89 9.20 -0.42
N CYS A 42 -53.61 8.79 -0.41
CA CYS A 42 -52.56 9.57 0.27
C CYS A 42 -51.13 9.22 -0.20
N LEU A 43 -50.88 9.17 -1.52
CA LEU A 43 -49.54 8.81 -2.03
C LEU A 43 -48.97 9.76 -3.09
N VAL A 44 -49.65 10.87 -3.42
CA VAL A 44 -49.18 11.80 -4.48
C VAL A 44 -48.63 13.12 -3.91
N SER A 45 -48.77 13.41 -2.61
CA SER A 45 -48.32 14.69 -2.02
C SER A 45 -46.96 14.66 -1.31
N LEU A 46 -46.32 13.49 -1.16
CA LEU A 46 -45.07 13.34 -0.38
C LEU A 46 -43.78 13.23 -1.22
N LEU A 47 -43.89 12.98 -2.52
CA LEU A 47 -42.74 12.80 -3.42
C LEU A 47 -41.87 14.07 -3.60
N PRO A 48 -42.43 15.29 -3.76
CA PRO A 48 -41.62 16.50 -3.90
C PRO A 48 -40.88 16.85 -2.60
N ALA A 49 -41.52 16.63 -1.44
CA ALA A 49 -40.97 16.93 -0.13
C ALA A 49 -39.81 15.98 0.25
N LEU A 50 -39.89 14.69 -0.11
CA LEU A 50 -38.81 13.73 0.11
C LEU A 50 -37.60 14.01 -0.79
N ALA A 51 -37.83 14.37 -2.06
CA ALA A 51 -36.77 14.72 -3.02
C ALA A 51 -36.03 16.01 -2.61
N LEU A 52 -36.76 17.03 -2.15
CA LEU A 52 -36.17 18.27 -1.61
C LEU A 52 -35.39 18.02 -0.31
N ARG A 53 -35.86 17.12 0.56
CA ARG A 53 -35.12 16.70 1.77
C ARG A 53 -33.85 15.94 1.44
N HIS A 54 -33.88 15.04 0.45
CA HIS A 54 -32.69 14.33 -0.02
C HIS A 54 -31.68 15.27 -0.66
N ALA A 55 -32.12 16.23 -1.48
CA ALA A 55 -31.25 17.22 -2.10
C ALA A 55 -30.63 18.18 -1.06
N ARG A 56 -31.38 18.60 -0.03
CA ARG A 56 -30.85 19.41 1.08
C ARG A 56 -29.88 18.61 1.95
N ASN A 57 -30.18 17.35 2.25
CA ASN A 57 -29.27 16.48 3.00
C ASN A 57 -27.98 16.18 2.23
N ALA A 58 -28.05 15.99 0.90
CA ALA A 58 -26.87 15.82 0.05
C ALA A 58 -26.01 17.10 -0.01
N ARG A 59 -26.63 18.29 -0.10
CA ARG A 59 -25.90 19.57 -0.06
C ARG A 59 -25.29 19.86 1.31
N ASN A 60 -25.99 19.55 2.40
CA ASN A 60 -25.46 19.70 3.75
C ASN A 60 -24.38 18.66 4.07
N ALA A 61 -24.48 17.44 3.53
CA ALA A 61 -23.42 16.43 3.57
C ALA A 61 -22.18 16.90 2.79
N ARG A 62 -22.34 17.49 1.59
CA ARG A 62 -21.23 18.12 0.84
C ARG A 62 -20.60 19.29 1.59
N ALA A 63 -21.40 20.19 2.15
CA ALA A 63 -20.91 21.35 2.89
C ALA A 63 -20.22 20.98 4.23
N SER A 64 -20.69 19.94 4.90
CA SER A 64 -20.05 19.41 6.12
C SER A 64 -18.82 18.54 5.82
N ARG A 65 -18.76 17.86 4.66
CA ARG A 65 -17.57 17.15 4.15
C ARG A 65 -16.48 18.14 3.72
N ALA A 66 -16.85 19.24 3.08
CA ALA A 66 -15.92 20.31 2.68
C ALA A 66 -15.21 20.99 3.86
N LYS A 67 -15.82 21.01 5.06
CA LYS A 67 -15.17 21.50 6.29
C LYS A 67 -14.27 20.48 6.99
N ARG A 68 -14.33 19.19 6.62
CA ARG A 68 -13.56 18.10 7.25
C ARG A 68 -12.29 17.69 6.48
N HIS A 69 -12.05 18.22 5.28
CA HIS A 69 -10.92 17.83 4.41
C HIS A 69 -9.76 18.86 4.41
N SER A 70 -9.59 19.68 5.46
CA SER A 70 -8.49 20.68 5.50
C SER A 70 -7.09 20.06 5.63
N TRP A 71 -6.98 18.75 5.83
CA TRP A 71 -5.69 18.08 6.07
C TRP A 71 -4.88 17.82 4.79
N ALA A 72 -5.52 17.69 3.64
CA ALA A 72 -4.82 17.43 2.37
C ALA A 72 -5.07 18.52 1.32
N LYS A 73 -6.13 19.32 1.48
CA LYS A 73 -6.55 20.27 0.45
C LYS A 73 -5.46 21.29 0.12
N GLY A 74 -4.95 21.20 -1.10
CA GLY A 74 -3.91 22.10 -1.64
C GLY A 74 -2.47 21.73 -1.26
N ARG A 75 -2.25 20.64 -0.50
CA ARG A 75 -0.89 20.16 -0.20
C ARG A 75 -0.48 19.16 -1.27
N ASN A 76 0.54 19.52 -2.03
CA ASN A 76 1.21 18.61 -2.95
C ASN A 76 2.50 18.14 -2.27
N LEU A 77 2.54 16.87 -1.88
CA LEU A 77 3.71 16.28 -1.20
C LEU A 77 4.82 15.94 -2.19
N VAL A 78 4.50 15.91 -3.47
CA VAL A 78 5.43 15.56 -4.53
C VAL A 78 5.98 16.84 -5.16
N GLY A 79 7.31 16.99 -5.12
CA GLY A 79 7.99 18.14 -5.72
C GLY A 79 7.88 18.13 -7.24
N THR A 80 7.05 19.00 -7.82
CA THR A 80 7.06 19.28 -9.27
C THR A 80 8.26 20.16 -9.60
N ASN A 81 9.13 19.75 -10.53
CA ASN A 81 10.25 20.56 -11.03
C ASN A 81 9.71 21.82 -11.75
N THR A 82 9.33 22.82 -10.97
CA THR A 82 8.84 24.13 -11.42
C THR A 82 9.88 25.23 -11.21
N GLU A 83 10.95 24.93 -10.49
CA GLU A 83 12.17 25.73 -10.42
C GLU A 83 13.28 25.05 -11.22
N GLU A 84 14.28 25.83 -11.68
CA GLU A 84 15.42 25.38 -12.48
C GLU A 84 16.27 24.34 -11.75
N THR A 85 15.80 23.10 -11.67
CA THR A 85 16.63 21.95 -11.33
C THR A 85 17.36 21.52 -12.60
N SER A 86 18.68 21.36 -12.50
CA SER A 86 19.47 20.88 -13.62
C SER A 86 18.93 19.51 -14.06
N ASN A 87 18.67 19.33 -15.35
CA ASN A 87 18.37 18.01 -15.93
C ASN A 87 19.59 17.06 -15.92
N GLU A 88 20.64 17.39 -15.17
CA GLU A 88 21.80 16.51 -15.03
C GLU A 88 21.44 15.36 -14.09
N PRO A 89 21.79 14.12 -14.46
CA PRO A 89 21.61 12.99 -13.57
C PRO A 89 22.44 13.23 -12.30
N PRO A 90 21.97 12.76 -11.13
CA PRO A 90 22.68 13.01 -9.91
C PRO A 90 24.03 12.28 -9.93
N LYS A 91 25.08 12.91 -9.41
CA LYS A 91 26.39 12.28 -9.23
C LYS A 91 26.48 11.77 -7.80
N ASP A 92 26.79 10.49 -7.64
CA ASP A 92 26.99 9.82 -6.35
C ASP A 92 25.84 10.03 -5.34
N LYS A 93 24.58 9.94 -5.79
CA LYS A 93 23.43 10.05 -4.89
C LYS A 93 23.43 8.92 -3.88
N ARG A 94 23.62 9.28 -2.62
CA ARG A 94 23.65 8.33 -1.50
C ARG A 94 22.25 7.93 -1.07
N ILE A 95 21.98 6.63 -1.03
CA ILE A 95 20.66 6.09 -0.70
C ILE A 95 20.70 5.06 0.43
N SER A 96 19.65 5.08 1.25
CA SER A 96 19.36 4.01 2.21
C SER A 96 18.16 3.22 1.71
N ILE A 97 18.15 1.90 1.88
CA ILE A 97 17.04 1.04 1.44
C ILE A 97 16.45 0.30 2.63
N LEU A 98 15.19 0.61 2.93
CA LEU A 98 14.41 -0.12 3.90
C LEU A 98 13.69 -1.29 3.21
N GLY A 99 13.93 -2.52 3.64
CA GLY A 99 13.38 -3.72 2.99
C GLY A 99 14.18 -4.18 1.77
N SER A 100 15.51 -4.17 1.86
CA SER A 100 16.43 -4.43 0.74
C SER A 100 16.28 -5.82 0.11
N THR A 101 15.87 -6.83 0.88
CA THR A 101 15.67 -8.21 0.42
C THR A 101 14.25 -8.47 -0.11
N GLY A 102 13.38 -7.46 -0.12
CA GLY A 102 12.06 -7.53 -0.75
C GLY A 102 12.11 -7.13 -2.22
N SER A 103 11.00 -7.31 -2.94
CA SER A 103 10.92 -7.06 -4.38
C SER A 103 11.35 -5.64 -4.79
N ILE A 104 10.90 -4.60 -4.06
CA ILE A 104 11.33 -3.21 -4.31
C ILE A 104 12.82 -3.03 -4.02
N GLY A 105 13.30 -3.59 -2.91
CA GLY A 105 14.71 -3.48 -2.52
C GLY A 105 15.65 -4.09 -3.54
N THR A 106 15.36 -5.30 -4.01
CA THR A 106 16.17 -5.99 -5.02
C THR A 106 16.16 -5.23 -6.36
N GLN A 107 14.99 -4.77 -6.81
CA GLN A 107 14.88 -3.97 -8.04
C GLN A 107 15.62 -2.63 -7.93
N THR A 108 15.59 -2.00 -6.76
CA THR A 108 16.35 -0.76 -6.50
C THR A 108 17.85 -1.02 -6.61
N LEU A 109 18.33 -2.13 -6.04
CA LEU A 109 19.73 -2.55 -6.13
C LEU A 109 20.13 -2.91 -7.57
N ASP A 110 19.22 -3.48 -8.36
CA ASP A 110 19.45 -3.74 -9.79
C ASP A 110 19.70 -2.45 -10.59
N ILE A 111 18.99 -1.36 -10.26
CA ILE A 111 19.24 -0.03 -10.84
C ILE A 111 20.59 0.51 -10.36
N CYS A 112 20.90 0.40 -9.06
CA CYS A 112 22.18 0.87 -8.52
C CYS A 112 23.37 0.16 -9.17
N ARG A 113 23.25 -1.15 -9.41
CA ARG A 113 24.26 -1.96 -10.12
C ARG A 113 24.46 -1.50 -11.57
N GLN A 114 23.40 -1.11 -12.26
CA GLN A 114 23.47 -0.60 -13.64
C GLN A 114 24.07 0.80 -13.74
N PHE A 115 23.95 1.61 -12.67
CA PHE A 115 24.39 3.00 -12.64
C PHE A 115 25.28 3.34 -11.42
N PRO A 116 26.45 2.68 -11.27
CA PRO A 116 27.29 2.80 -10.07
C PRO A 116 27.92 4.19 -9.87
N GLY A 117 28.01 5.00 -10.93
CA GLY A 117 28.48 6.40 -10.83
C GLY A 117 27.37 7.42 -10.49
N LEU A 118 26.11 6.98 -10.45
CA LEU A 118 24.97 7.82 -10.10
C LEU A 118 24.45 7.56 -8.69
N PHE A 119 24.61 6.33 -8.18
CA PHE A 119 24.05 5.91 -6.91
C PHE A 119 25.08 5.21 -6.03
N GLN A 120 25.08 5.54 -4.75
CA GLN A 120 25.87 4.88 -3.72
C GLN A 120 24.94 4.36 -2.62
N VAL A 121 24.93 3.06 -2.39
CA VAL A 121 24.14 2.43 -1.31
C VAL A 121 24.91 2.58 0.00
N VAL A 122 24.41 3.42 0.90
CA VAL A 122 25.08 3.69 2.19
C VAL A 122 24.54 2.88 3.35
N ALA A 123 23.27 2.46 3.30
CA ALA A 123 22.68 1.65 4.35
C ALA A 123 21.57 0.72 3.84
N LEU A 124 21.47 -0.48 4.43
CA LEU A 124 20.45 -1.49 4.10
C LEU A 124 19.73 -1.95 5.36
N ALA A 125 18.41 -2.05 5.30
CA ALA A 125 17.62 -2.77 6.31
C ALA A 125 16.86 -3.92 5.66
N ALA A 126 16.88 -5.09 6.29
CA ALA A 126 16.13 -6.26 5.86
C ALA A 126 15.37 -6.92 7.02
N GLY A 127 14.53 -7.89 6.70
CA GLY A 127 13.87 -8.74 7.69
C GLY A 127 14.76 -9.92 8.09
N LYS A 128 14.30 -11.13 7.77
CA LYS A 128 14.92 -12.39 8.20
C LYS A 128 15.76 -13.09 7.13
N ASN A 129 15.79 -12.57 5.89
CA ASN A 129 16.52 -13.19 4.78
C ASN A 129 18.00 -12.80 4.81
N ILE A 130 18.73 -13.34 5.78
CA ILE A 130 20.16 -13.06 5.97
C ILE A 130 21.03 -13.51 4.79
N PRO A 131 20.81 -14.69 4.15
CA PRO A 131 21.61 -15.09 2.99
C PRO A 131 21.62 -14.04 1.88
N LEU A 132 20.43 -13.57 1.45
CA LEU A 132 20.34 -12.53 0.43
C LEU A 132 20.89 -11.19 0.91
N LEU A 133 20.69 -10.83 2.18
CA LEU A 133 21.28 -9.61 2.73
C LEU A 133 22.82 -9.66 2.68
N LEU A 134 23.45 -10.80 2.99
CA LEU A 134 24.90 -10.95 2.92
C LEU A 134 25.44 -10.83 1.50
N GLU A 135 24.73 -11.36 0.50
CA GLU A 135 25.06 -11.14 -0.92
C GLU A 135 25.04 -9.64 -1.27
N GLN A 136 24.00 -8.93 -0.84
CA GLN A 136 23.88 -7.47 -1.03
C GLN A 136 25.02 -6.71 -0.31
N VAL A 137 25.38 -7.14 0.91
CA VAL A 137 26.48 -6.54 1.68
C VAL A 137 27.82 -6.74 0.99
N GLN A 138 28.08 -7.93 0.45
CA GLN A 138 29.32 -8.23 -0.27
C GLN A 138 29.47 -7.36 -1.53
N GLU A 139 28.38 -7.14 -2.25
CA GLU A 139 28.37 -6.36 -3.47
C GLU A 139 28.47 -4.85 -3.20
N PHE A 140 27.57 -4.31 -2.36
CA PHE A 140 27.39 -2.86 -2.23
C PHE A 140 28.19 -2.25 -1.08
N LYS A 141 28.68 -3.06 -0.14
CA LYS A 141 29.48 -2.62 1.02
C LYS A 141 28.88 -1.40 1.76
N PRO A 142 27.60 -1.45 2.18
CA PRO A 142 26.96 -0.34 2.90
C PRO A 142 27.62 -0.07 4.25
N GLN A 143 27.65 1.19 4.69
CA GLN A 143 28.25 1.58 5.97
C GLN A 143 27.42 1.10 7.18
N MET A 144 26.11 0.88 6.99
CA MET A 144 25.20 0.45 8.05
C MET A 144 24.22 -0.61 7.56
N ILE A 145 24.00 -1.65 8.37
CA ILE A 145 23.13 -2.77 8.04
C ILE A 145 22.24 -3.09 9.24
N ALA A 146 20.93 -3.21 8.99
CA ALA A 146 19.96 -3.65 9.99
C ALA A 146 19.22 -4.92 9.55
N CYS A 147 18.95 -5.82 10.48
CA CYS A 147 18.10 -7.00 10.26
C CYS A 147 17.03 -7.16 11.35
N ASP A 148 16.20 -8.20 11.22
CA ASP A 148 15.34 -8.66 12.32
C ASP A 148 16.18 -9.00 13.57
N GLU A 149 15.66 -8.70 14.75
CA GLU A 149 16.36 -8.87 16.03
C GLU A 149 16.75 -10.31 16.32
N SER A 150 15.96 -11.28 15.87
CA SER A 150 16.29 -12.71 15.98
C SER A 150 17.46 -13.15 15.11
N LYS A 151 17.96 -12.27 14.23
CA LYS A 151 18.96 -12.58 13.21
C LYS A 151 20.27 -11.82 13.35
N LEU A 152 20.42 -10.97 14.38
CA LEU A 152 21.60 -10.13 14.56
C LEU A 152 22.90 -10.93 14.65
N GLU A 153 22.92 -12.02 15.41
CA GLU A 153 24.13 -12.84 15.55
C GLU A 153 24.49 -13.56 14.24
N GLU A 154 23.49 -14.07 13.51
CA GLU A 154 23.67 -14.67 12.18
C GLU A 154 24.26 -13.65 11.19
N LEU A 155 23.79 -12.39 11.23
CA LEU A 155 24.33 -11.31 10.42
C LEU A 155 25.79 -10.99 10.78
N LYS A 156 26.12 -10.87 12.07
CA LYS A 156 27.49 -10.59 12.53
C LYS A 156 28.48 -11.66 12.08
N GLU A 157 28.13 -12.92 12.28
CA GLU A 157 28.93 -14.05 11.84
C GLU A 157 29.06 -14.08 10.32
N GLY A 158 27.95 -13.86 9.61
CA GLY A 158 27.92 -13.79 8.15
C GLY A 158 28.85 -12.72 7.58
N VAL A 159 28.77 -11.48 8.08
CA VAL A 159 29.62 -10.37 7.63
C VAL A 159 31.10 -10.66 7.89
N LYS A 160 31.44 -11.23 9.06
CA LYS A 160 32.82 -11.65 9.36
C LYS A 160 33.31 -12.73 8.38
N ASN A 161 32.45 -13.69 8.03
CA ASN A 161 32.77 -14.78 7.13
C ASN A 161 32.93 -14.35 5.66
N LEU A 162 32.43 -13.17 5.28
CA LEU A 162 32.67 -12.61 3.95
C LEU A 162 34.15 -12.23 3.73
N GLY A 163 34.94 -12.06 4.80
CA GLY A 163 36.39 -11.80 4.71
C GLY A 163 36.73 -10.51 3.94
N LEU A 164 35.92 -9.46 4.11
CA LEU A 164 36.11 -8.19 3.43
C LEU A 164 37.14 -7.34 4.18
N ASP A 165 38.37 -7.29 3.67
CA ASP A 165 39.47 -6.54 4.28
C ASP A 165 39.13 -5.05 4.46
N GLY A 166 39.29 -4.55 5.69
CA GLY A 166 39.07 -3.14 6.04
C GLY A 166 37.61 -2.68 6.01
N TYR A 167 36.65 -3.59 5.92
CA TYR A 167 35.22 -3.27 5.89
C TYR A 167 34.55 -3.65 7.22
N GLU A 168 34.21 -2.64 8.01
CA GLU A 168 33.57 -2.77 9.32
C GLU A 168 32.26 -1.96 9.36
N PRO A 169 31.14 -2.50 8.84
CA PRO A 169 29.87 -1.80 8.85
C PRO A 169 29.26 -1.79 10.26
N VAL A 170 28.44 -0.79 10.55
CA VAL A 170 27.63 -0.75 11.76
C VAL A 170 26.48 -1.75 11.61
N LEU A 171 26.42 -2.75 12.50
CA LEU A 171 25.39 -3.78 12.49
C LEU A 171 24.35 -3.53 13.58
N LEU A 172 23.09 -3.36 13.16
CA LEU A 172 21.96 -3.05 14.01
C LEU A 172 20.85 -4.09 13.83
N SER A 173 19.83 -4.02 14.67
CA SER A 173 18.66 -4.87 14.52
C SER A 173 17.38 -4.23 15.05
N GLY A 174 16.26 -4.87 14.74
CA GLY A 174 14.95 -4.47 15.26
C GLY A 174 14.47 -3.14 14.66
N SER A 175 13.48 -2.54 15.33
CA SER A 175 12.86 -1.30 14.87
C SER A 175 13.83 -0.12 14.94
N GLU A 176 14.64 -0.08 15.99
CA GLU A 176 15.69 0.91 16.20
C GLU A 176 16.74 0.86 15.07
N GLY A 177 17.16 -0.34 14.65
CA GLY A 177 18.05 -0.49 13.51
C GLY A 177 17.47 0.03 12.20
N GLN A 178 16.17 -0.17 11.96
CA GLN A 178 15.50 0.38 10.78
C GLN A 178 15.45 1.92 10.81
N ILE A 179 15.23 2.51 11.98
CA ILE A 179 15.23 3.97 12.17
C ILE A 179 16.62 4.55 11.89
N GLU A 180 17.69 3.94 12.41
CA GLU A 180 19.05 4.43 12.18
C GLU A 180 19.48 4.30 10.71
N VAL A 181 19.11 3.22 10.02
CA VAL A 181 19.30 3.09 8.56
C VAL A 181 18.58 4.22 7.80
N ALA A 182 17.36 4.55 8.23
CA ALA A 182 16.57 5.62 7.61
C ALA A 182 17.15 7.02 7.90
N ARG A 183 17.82 7.21 9.03
CA ARG A 183 18.43 8.48 9.46
C ARG A 183 19.90 8.62 9.08
N HIS A 184 20.47 7.64 8.37
CA HIS A 184 21.90 7.57 8.10
C HIS A 184 22.46 8.94 7.65
N PRO A 185 23.52 9.47 8.28
CA PRO A 185 23.94 10.87 8.12
C PRO A 185 24.26 11.20 6.67
N ASP A 186 24.94 10.30 5.98
CA ASP A 186 25.37 10.45 4.60
C ASP A 186 24.26 10.16 3.56
N CYS A 187 23.09 9.68 3.98
CA CYS A 187 22.00 9.39 3.07
C CYS A 187 21.34 10.68 2.56
N ALA A 188 21.02 10.75 1.28
CA ALA A 188 20.21 11.82 0.69
C ALA A 188 18.74 11.38 0.50
N THR A 189 18.51 10.12 0.12
CA THR A 189 17.17 9.59 -0.15
C THR A 189 16.98 8.20 0.45
N VAL A 190 15.87 8.00 1.14
CA VAL A 190 15.46 6.71 1.71
C VAL A 190 14.41 6.06 0.81
N VAL A 191 14.69 4.84 0.35
CA VAL A 191 13.73 4.01 -0.39
C VAL A 191 12.94 3.15 0.60
N THR A 192 11.61 3.27 0.58
CA THR A 192 10.72 2.59 1.54
C THR A 192 10.10 1.32 0.96
N GLY A 193 10.83 0.21 1.03
CA GLY A 193 10.39 -1.12 0.56
C GLY A 193 9.83 -2.04 1.66
N ILE A 194 9.66 -1.56 2.90
CA ILE A 194 9.04 -2.34 3.98
C ILE A 194 7.53 -2.42 3.75
N VAL A 195 6.96 -3.62 3.89
CA VAL A 195 5.52 -3.86 3.66
C VAL A 195 4.68 -3.42 4.88
N GLY A 196 3.51 -2.82 4.61
CA GLY A 196 2.52 -2.48 5.63
C GLY A 196 2.93 -1.29 6.50
N CYS A 197 2.33 -1.15 7.68
CA CYS A 197 2.56 0.02 8.55
C CYS A 197 3.91 0.03 9.28
N ALA A 198 4.71 -1.03 9.17
CA ALA A 198 6.04 -1.09 9.78
C ALA A 198 6.99 -0.03 9.21
N GLY A 199 6.77 0.43 7.97
CA GLY A 199 7.55 1.49 7.35
C GLY A 199 7.25 2.90 7.89
N LEU A 200 6.17 3.10 8.66
CA LEU A 200 5.70 4.42 9.07
C LEU A 200 6.72 5.15 9.97
N ILE A 201 7.17 4.51 11.05
CA ILE A 201 8.07 5.15 12.02
C ILE A 201 9.44 5.45 11.37
N PRO A 202 10.11 4.50 10.67
CA PRO A 202 11.35 4.81 9.96
C PRO A 202 11.19 5.94 8.93
N THR A 203 10.04 6.03 8.24
CA THR A 203 9.78 7.11 7.28
C THR A 203 9.65 8.46 7.98
N ILE A 204 8.92 8.55 9.09
CA ILE A 204 8.81 9.78 9.88
C ILE A 204 10.19 10.25 10.35
N GLU A 205 11.02 9.33 10.83
CA GLU A 205 12.35 9.65 11.32
C GLU A 205 13.32 10.05 10.20
N ALA A 206 13.20 9.48 9.00
CA ALA A 206 13.91 9.94 7.81
C ALA A 206 13.52 11.38 7.43
N ILE A 207 12.22 11.71 7.46
CA ILE A 207 11.71 13.06 7.18
C ILE A 207 12.30 14.07 8.17
N LYS A 208 12.25 13.77 9.48
CA LYS A 208 12.84 14.62 10.53
C LYS A 208 14.35 14.78 10.38
N ALA A 209 15.03 13.79 9.81
CA ALA A 209 16.46 13.84 9.50
C ALA A 209 16.77 14.56 8.17
N GLY A 210 15.78 15.18 7.53
CA GLY A 210 15.95 15.97 6.30
C GLY A 210 16.20 15.11 5.07
N LYS A 211 15.74 13.86 5.05
CA LYS A 211 15.95 12.93 3.93
C LYS A 211 14.76 12.96 2.97
N ASP A 212 15.05 12.96 1.68
CA ASP A 212 14.02 12.71 0.67
C ASP A 212 13.51 11.27 0.79
N ILE A 213 12.23 11.06 0.47
CA ILE A 213 11.58 9.76 0.59
C ILE A 213 11.20 9.27 -0.80
N ALA A 214 11.79 8.15 -1.24
CA ALA A 214 11.28 7.38 -2.37
C ALA A 214 10.24 6.38 -1.84
N LEU A 215 8.97 6.78 -1.91
CA LEU A 215 7.84 6.09 -1.29
C LEU A 215 7.33 4.95 -2.17
N ALA A 216 7.67 3.70 -1.82
CA ALA A 216 7.07 2.52 -2.45
C ALA A 216 5.97 1.87 -1.58
N ASN A 217 6.01 2.11 -0.27
CA ASN A 217 5.03 1.59 0.68
C ASN A 217 3.86 2.56 0.87
N LYS A 218 2.80 2.39 0.05
CA LYS A 218 1.58 3.21 0.12
C LYS A 218 0.91 3.22 1.50
N GLU A 219 0.99 2.12 2.25
CA GLU A 219 0.38 2.03 3.59
C GLU A 219 0.91 3.08 4.56
N THR A 220 2.16 3.52 4.39
CA THR A 220 2.74 4.59 5.23
C THR A 220 1.99 5.90 5.07
N ILE A 221 1.72 6.36 3.85
CA ILE A 221 0.99 7.63 3.65
C ILE A 221 -0.51 7.47 3.92
N ILE A 222 -1.07 6.30 3.67
CA ILE A 222 -2.50 6.02 3.94
C ILE A 222 -2.79 6.03 5.45
N ALA A 223 -1.93 5.41 6.26
CA ALA A 223 -2.09 5.38 7.71
C ALA A 223 -1.60 6.67 8.38
N GLY A 224 -0.54 7.29 7.84
CA GLY A 224 0.19 8.40 8.46
C GLY A 224 -0.06 9.78 7.86
N GLY A 225 -0.91 9.91 6.83
CA GLY A 225 -1.09 11.15 6.05
C GLY A 225 -1.20 12.43 6.87
N PRO A 226 -2.09 12.53 7.87
CA PRO A 226 -2.24 13.73 8.70
C PRO A 226 -0.98 14.12 9.51
N VAL A 227 -0.06 13.18 9.73
CA VAL A 227 1.21 13.40 10.45
C VAL A 227 2.35 13.63 9.47
N ILE A 228 2.42 12.83 8.39
CA ILE A 228 3.48 12.91 7.39
C ILE A 228 3.40 14.21 6.58
N ALA A 229 2.21 14.57 6.11
CA ALA A 229 2.02 15.73 5.25
C ALA A 229 2.57 17.05 5.86
N PRO A 230 2.22 17.43 7.10
CA PRO A 230 2.81 18.63 7.71
C PRO A 230 4.31 18.50 7.97
N LEU A 231 4.82 17.31 8.29
CA LEU A 231 6.26 17.10 8.50
C LEU A 231 7.08 17.28 7.23
N ILE A 232 6.58 16.80 6.08
CA ILE A 232 7.21 17.01 4.77
C ILE A 232 7.37 18.51 4.48
N GLU A 233 6.31 19.29 4.73
CA GLU A 233 6.32 20.75 4.54
C GLU A 233 7.26 21.46 5.53
N GLU A 234 7.23 21.07 6.81
CA GLU A 234 8.07 21.66 7.87
C GLU A 234 9.56 21.40 7.65
N CYS A 235 9.92 20.18 7.24
CA CYS A 235 11.30 19.77 7.01
C CYS A 235 11.81 20.14 5.62
N GLY A 236 10.94 20.52 4.68
CA GLY A 236 11.31 20.89 3.32
C GLY A 236 11.89 19.73 2.50
N VAL A 237 11.50 18.49 2.81
CA VAL A 237 11.97 17.29 2.09
C VAL A 237 11.02 16.92 0.96
N SER A 238 11.49 16.16 -0.02
CA SER A 238 10.65 15.67 -1.13
C SER A 238 10.13 14.26 -0.88
N MET A 239 8.87 14.01 -1.26
CA MET A 239 8.32 12.66 -1.34
C MET A 239 8.12 12.27 -2.81
N LEU A 240 8.89 11.29 -3.28
CA LEU A 240 8.88 10.79 -4.65
C LEU A 240 8.10 9.47 -4.72
N PRO A 241 7.01 9.38 -5.50
CA PRO A 241 6.25 8.14 -5.61
C PRO A 241 7.01 7.09 -6.42
N VAL A 242 7.13 5.89 -5.86
CA VAL A 242 7.71 4.70 -6.52
C VAL A 242 6.62 3.76 -7.01
N ASP A 243 5.42 3.81 -6.43
CA ASP A 243 4.26 3.06 -6.94
C ASP A 243 3.98 3.41 -8.40
N SER A 244 3.66 2.43 -9.24
CA SER A 244 3.79 2.54 -10.68
C SER A 244 2.87 3.60 -11.29
N GLU A 245 1.61 3.63 -10.86
CA GLU A 245 0.63 4.60 -11.32
C GLU A 245 0.95 6.01 -10.83
N HIS A 246 1.42 6.15 -9.60
CA HIS A 246 1.80 7.44 -9.04
C HIS A 246 3.11 7.95 -9.65
N SER A 247 4.07 7.07 -9.90
CA SER A 247 5.27 7.41 -10.67
C SER A 247 4.89 7.93 -12.07
N ALA A 248 3.97 7.26 -12.77
CA ALA A 248 3.48 7.71 -14.06
C ALA A 248 2.78 9.08 -13.99
N ILE A 249 1.90 9.29 -13.00
CA ILE A 249 1.25 10.58 -12.76
C ILE A 249 2.30 11.67 -12.47
N PHE A 250 3.27 11.38 -11.62
CA PHE A 250 4.33 12.31 -11.25
C PHE A 250 5.15 12.74 -12.48
N GLN A 251 5.52 11.80 -13.35
CA GLN A 251 6.22 12.10 -14.60
C GLN A 251 5.38 12.97 -15.54
N CYS A 252 4.07 12.73 -15.63
CA CYS A 252 3.16 13.55 -16.43
C CYS A 252 2.94 14.95 -15.85
N MET A 253 3.19 15.14 -14.56
CA MET A 253 3.03 16.42 -13.86
C MET A 253 4.24 17.35 -13.98
N GLN A 254 5.37 16.91 -14.53
CA GLN A 254 6.55 17.75 -14.67
C GLN A 254 6.24 19.00 -15.51
N GLY A 255 6.60 20.18 -14.99
CA GLY A 255 6.31 21.47 -15.63
C GLY A 255 4.87 21.97 -15.49
N ILE A 256 3.96 21.22 -14.84
CA ILE A 256 2.62 21.72 -14.52
C ILE A 256 2.71 22.64 -13.29
N PRO A 257 2.13 23.86 -13.33
CA PRO A 257 2.16 24.77 -12.19
C PRO A 257 1.40 24.19 -10.99
N LYS A 258 1.77 24.60 -9.77
CA LYS A 258 1.07 24.22 -8.54
C LYS A 258 -0.44 24.50 -8.67
N GLY A 259 -1.26 23.50 -8.35
CA GLY A 259 -2.72 23.58 -8.50
C GLY A 259 -3.24 23.42 -9.94
N GLY A 260 -2.38 23.12 -10.91
CA GLY A 260 -2.77 22.91 -12.31
C GLY A 260 -3.42 21.56 -12.60
N VAL A 261 -3.31 20.58 -11.69
CA VAL A 261 -3.95 19.27 -11.83
C VAL A 261 -5.45 19.41 -11.63
N LYS A 262 -6.23 19.09 -12.67
CA LYS A 262 -7.70 19.13 -12.63
C LYS A 262 -8.34 17.80 -12.27
N LYS A 263 -7.72 16.70 -12.69
CA LYS A 263 -8.25 15.35 -12.56
C LYS A 263 -7.13 14.34 -12.70
N ILE A 264 -7.20 13.25 -11.94
CA ILE A 264 -6.32 12.10 -12.05
C ILE A 264 -7.10 10.92 -12.62
N ILE A 265 -6.54 10.27 -13.64
CA ILE A 265 -7.03 8.99 -14.14
C ILE A 265 -6.10 7.90 -13.58
N LEU A 266 -6.61 7.14 -12.62
CA LEU A 266 -5.86 6.09 -11.95
C LEU A 266 -6.21 4.73 -12.58
N THR A 267 -5.32 4.22 -13.41
CA THR A 267 -5.56 2.99 -14.18
C THR A 267 -5.40 1.75 -13.32
N GLY A 268 -6.23 0.72 -13.47
CA GLY A 268 -6.07 -0.57 -12.77
C GLY A 268 -6.20 -1.78 -13.69
N SER A 269 -5.61 -2.92 -13.29
CA SER A 269 -5.70 -4.18 -14.06
C SER A 269 -7.06 -4.89 -13.94
N GLY A 270 -7.81 -4.58 -12.86
CA GLY A 270 -9.02 -5.28 -12.43
C GLY A 270 -8.77 -6.59 -11.67
N GLY A 271 -7.52 -7.05 -11.56
CA GLY A 271 -7.14 -8.25 -10.83
C GLY A 271 -7.69 -9.56 -11.41
N THR A 272 -7.56 -10.63 -10.63
CA THR A 272 -7.84 -12.02 -11.05
C THR A 272 -9.31 -12.31 -11.30
N PHE A 273 -10.21 -11.57 -10.64
CA PHE A 273 -11.64 -11.78 -10.71
C PHE A 273 -12.37 -10.79 -11.62
N ARG A 274 -11.66 -9.93 -12.35
CA ARG A 274 -12.25 -8.89 -13.22
C ARG A 274 -13.36 -9.43 -14.12
N ASP A 275 -13.09 -10.55 -14.77
CA ASP A 275 -13.96 -11.13 -15.81
C ASP A 275 -14.88 -12.24 -15.24
N MET A 276 -14.90 -12.43 -13.90
CA MET A 276 -15.75 -13.43 -13.24
C MET A 276 -17.06 -12.76 -12.78
N SER A 277 -18.20 -13.33 -13.15
CA SER A 277 -19.49 -12.82 -12.71
C SER A 277 -19.68 -13.05 -11.19
N VAL A 278 -20.53 -12.23 -10.58
CA VAL A 278 -20.87 -12.38 -9.15
C VAL A 278 -21.59 -13.71 -8.90
N GLU A 279 -22.43 -14.15 -9.84
CA GLU A 279 -23.14 -15.42 -9.77
C GLU A 279 -22.17 -16.61 -9.82
N ASP A 280 -21.16 -16.56 -10.69
CA ASP A 280 -20.15 -17.62 -10.79
C ASP A 280 -19.27 -17.64 -9.54
N MET A 281 -18.89 -16.48 -9.03
CA MET A 281 -18.10 -16.38 -7.80
C MET A 281 -18.83 -16.99 -6.59
N LYS A 282 -20.16 -16.83 -6.50
CA LYS A 282 -20.96 -17.43 -5.42
C LYS A 282 -21.10 -18.95 -5.50
N LYS A 283 -20.95 -19.52 -6.70
CA LYS A 283 -21.06 -20.97 -6.94
C LYS A 283 -19.71 -21.68 -6.84
N GLU A 284 -18.63 -20.94 -6.98
CA GLU A 284 -17.27 -21.47 -6.92
C GLU A 284 -16.91 -21.94 -5.51
N ASP A 285 -16.04 -22.94 -5.42
CA ASP A 285 -15.49 -23.41 -4.16
C ASP A 285 -14.65 -22.29 -3.50
N PRO A 286 -14.93 -21.91 -2.24
CA PRO A 286 -14.13 -20.92 -1.50
C PRO A 286 -12.63 -21.20 -1.51
N GLU A 287 -12.20 -22.46 -1.50
CA GLU A 287 -10.76 -22.80 -1.50
C GLU A 287 -10.12 -22.53 -2.87
N VAL A 288 -10.88 -22.74 -3.96
CA VAL A 288 -10.44 -22.38 -5.32
C VAL A 288 -10.32 -20.86 -5.45
N LEU A 289 -11.28 -20.09 -4.94
CA LEU A 289 -11.21 -18.63 -4.91
C LEU A 289 -10.00 -18.15 -4.11
N ARG A 290 -9.75 -18.73 -2.93
CA ARG A 290 -8.60 -18.39 -2.09
C ARG A 290 -7.27 -18.65 -2.81
N LYS A 291 -7.14 -19.77 -3.52
CA LYS A 291 -5.93 -20.07 -4.30
C LYS A 291 -5.74 -19.10 -5.46
N ARG A 292 -6.82 -18.74 -6.16
CA ARG A 292 -6.80 -17.78 -7.27
C ARG A 292 -6.52 -16.35 -6.81
N SER A 293 -6.95 -15.94 -5.62
CA SER A 293 -6.69 -14.58 -5.12
C SER A 293 -5.19 -14.33 -4.85
N THR A 294 -4.38 -15.38 -4.74
CA THR A 294 -2.93 -15.30 -4.56
C THR A 294 -2.13 -15.40 -5.86
N THR A 295 -2.78 -15.38 -7.03
CA THR A 295 -2.12 -15.34 -8.34
C THR A 295 -2.55 -14.09 -9.10
N HIS A 296 -1.65 -13.44 -9.85
CA HIS A 296 -1.98 -12.28 -10.68
C HIS A 296 -1.64 -12.56 -12.17
N PRO A 297 -2.49 -12.15 -13.12
CA PRO A 297 -2.30 -12.49 -14.53
C PRO A 297 -1.11 -11.82 -15.22
N ASN A 298 -0.65 -10.66 -14.71
CA ASN A 298 0.40 -9.87 -15.36
C ASN A 298 1.70 -9.77 -14.55
N TRP A 299 1.67 -10.04 -13.25
CA TRP A 299 2.72 -9.60 -12.32
C TRP A 299 3.05 -10.71 -11.32
N ASP A 300 4.33 -10.87 -11.02
CA ASP A 300 4.78 -11.65 -9.88
C ASP A 300 5.04 -10.69 -8.71
N MET A 301 4.24 -10.82 -7.65
CA MET A 301 4.20 -9.87 -6.54
C MET A 301 3.99 -10.58 -5.21
N GLY A 302 4.27 -9.88 -4.11
CA GLY A 302 4.03 -10.40 -2.76
C GLY A 302 2.55 -10.73 -2.51
N ALA A 303 2.29 -11.72 -1.64
CA ALA A 303 0.95 -12.25 -1.41
C ALA A 303 -0.10 -11.18 -1.04
N LYS A 304 0.26 -10.20 -0.20
CA LYS A 304 -0.65 -9.13 0.24
C LYS A 304 -1.16 -8.29 -0.92
N ILE A 305 -0.25 -7.75 -1.74
CA ILE A 305 -0.62 -6.91 -2.89
C ILE A 305 -1.36 -7.71 -3.96
N THR A 306 -1.02 -8.99 -4.14
CA THR A 306 -1.73 -9.88 -5.08
C THR A 306 -3.20 -10.08 -4.67
N VAL A 307 -3.47 -10.32 -3.38
CA VAL A 307 -4.84 -10.42 -2.86
C VAL A 307 -5.57 -9.08 -2.94
N ASP A 308 -4.91 -7.98 -2.58
CA ASP A 308 -5.51 -6.65 -2.68
C ASP A 308 -5.85 -6.27 -4.12
N SER A 309 -5.03 -6.69 -5.10
CA SER A 309 -5.32 -6.52 -6.52
C SER A 309 -6.54 -7.34 -6.94
N SER A 310 -6.65 -8.59 -6.47
CA SER A 310 -7.78 -9.47 -6.77
C SER A 310 -9.14 -8.92 -6.28
N THR A 311 -9.12 -8.14 -5.19
CA THR A 311 -10.31 -7.51 -4.59
C THR A 311 -10.50 -6.05 -5.01
N MET A 312 -9.59 -5.51 -5.83
CA MET A 312 -9.45 -4.08 -6.13
C MET A 312 -9.20 -3.17 -4.91
N MET A 313 -8.99 -3.72 -3.71
CA MET A 313 -8.60 -2.94 -2.53
C MET A 313 -7.29 -2.20 -2.77
N ASN A 314 -6.35 -2.79 -3.53
CA ASN A 314 -5.11 -2.12 -3.91
C ASN A 314 -5.39 -0.77 -4.58
N LYS A 315 -6.36 -0.72 -5.51
CA LYS A 315 -6.73 0.51 -6.19
C LYS A 315 -7.45 1.49 -5.26
N GLY A 316 -8.25 0.98 -4.31
CA GLY A 316 -8.84 1.81 -3.26
C GLY A 316 -7.79 2.49 -2.36
N LEU A 317 -6.73 1.77 -2.01
CA LEU A 317 -5.58 2.31 -1.28
C LEU A 317 -4.85 3.39 -2.09
N GLU A 318 -4.61 3.13 -3.37
CA GLU A 318 -3.93 4.06 -4.27
C GLU A 318 -4.73 5.34 -4.56
N VAL A 319 -6.07 5.28 -4.48
CA VAL A 319 -6.92 6.50 -4.52
C VAL A 319 -6.66 7.38 -3.30
N ILE A 320 -6.53 6.78 -2.10
CA ILE A 320 -6.20 7.53 -0.88
C ILE A 320 -4.78 8.11 -0.98
N GLU A 321 -3.84 7.33 -1.49
CA GLU A 321 -2.47 7.78 -1.74
C GLU A 321 -2.43 8.95 -2.73
N ALA A 322 -3.16 8.89 -3.85
CA ALA A 322 -3.21 9.98 -4.82
C ALA A 322 -3.80 11.27 -4.24
N HIS A 323 -4.80 11.16 -3.36
CA HIS A 323 -5.35 12.30 -2.62
C HIS A 323 -4.27 12.99 -1.78
N TRP A 324 -3.44 12.23 -1.07
CA TRP A 324 -2.36 12.77 -0.25
C TRP A 324 -1.18 13.31 -1.06
N LEU A 325 -0.72 12.55 -2.07
CA LEU A 325 0.44 12.93 -2.85
C LEU A 325 0.20 14.20 -3.67
N TYR A 326 -0.97 14.32 -4.30
CA TYR A 326 -1.23 15.37 -5.28
C TYR A 326 -2.19 16.46 -4.79
N GLY A 327 -2.75 16.33 -3.60
CA GLY A 327 -3.67 17.32 -3.02
C GLY A 327 -5.00 17.48 -3.79
N VAL A 328 -5.38 16.48 -4.59
CA VAL A 328 -6.63 16.46 -5.38
C VAL A 328 -7.78 15.90 -4.55
N GLU A 329 -9.00 16.37 -4.77
CA GLU A 329 -10.18 15.83 -4.06
C GLU A 329 -10.57 14.45 -4.61
N TYR A 330 -11.20 13.62 -3.79
CA TYR A 330 -11.64 12.27 -4.21
C TYR A 330 -12.57 12.28 -5.43
N ASP A 331 -13.42 13.30 -5.57
CA ASP A 331 -14.34 13.45 -6.72
C ASP A 331 -13.55 13.70 -8.04
N ASP A 332 -12.27 14.08 -7.95
CA ASP A 332 -11.36 14.36 -9.08
C ASP A 332 -10.37 13.21 -9.34
N ILE A 333 -10.54 12.05 -8.69
CA ILE A 333 -9.76 10.82 -8.95
C ILE A 333 -10.69 9.78 -9.57
N GLU A 334 -10.48 9.46 -10.85
CA GLU A 334 -11.26 8.44 -11.55
C GLU A 334 -10.46 7.16 -11.72
N VAL A 335 -11.02 6.04 -11.25
CA VAL A 335 -10.43 4.71 -11.46
C VAL A 335 -10.92 4.14 -12.78
N VAL A 336 -9.98 3.81 -13.67
CA VAL A 336 -10.28 3.20 -14.97
C VAL A 336 -9.63 1.84 -15.08
N CYS A 337 -10.42 0.79 -15.28
CA CYS A 337 -9.88 -0.54 -15.57
C CYS A 337 -9.46 -0.62 -17.03
N LEU A 338 -8.16 -0.76 -17.30
CA LEU A 338 -7.65 -1.03 -18.64
C LEU A 338 -7.52 -2.54 -18.84
N GLY A 339 -7.91 -3.00 -20.03
CA GLY A 339 -7.94 -4.42 -20.39
C GLY A 339 -6.57 -5.11 -20.23
N GLN A 340 -6.60 -6.42 -19.99
CA GLN A 340 -5.40 -7.26 -19.97
C GLN A 340 -5.04 -7.65 -21.40
N LYS A 341 -3.75 -7.90 -21.68
CA LYS A 341 -3.36 -8.72 -22.83
C LYS A 341 -4.02 -10.09 -22.65
N ARG A 342 -5.09 -10.37 -23.41
CA ARG A 342 -5.60 -11.73 -23.57
C ARG A 342 -4.48 -12.53 -24.23
N ASN A 343 -3.83 -13.42 -23.50
CA ASN A 343 -3.01 -14.48 -24.11
C ASN A 343 -3.95 -15.44 -24.86
N SER A 344 -4.43 -15.03 -26.03
CA SER A 344 -4.81 -16.00 -27.07
C SER A 344 -3.50 -16.49 -27.68
N LYS A 345 -3.17 -17.76 -27.40
CA LYS A 345 -2.18 -18.61 -28.07
C LYS A 345 -1.21 -17.91 -29.04
N ALA A 346 0.06 -17.88 -28.64
CA ALA A 346 1.24 -17.88 -29.51
C ALA A 346 1.17 -17.00 -30.77
N THR A 347 1.70 -15.77 -30.68
CA THR A 347 2.58 -15.21 -31.71
C THR A 347 3.41 -14.09 -31.07
N LYS A 348 4.73 -14.21 -31.15
CA LYS A 348 5.67 -13.10 -30.92
C LYS A 348 5.43 -12.08 -32.02
N SER A 349 4.94 -10.88 -31.69
CA SER A 349 5.34 -9.62 -32.33
C SER A 349 4.54 -8.45 -31.75
N GLU A 350 5.29 -7.39 -31.50
CA GLU A 350 4.90 -5.98 -31.55
C GLU A 350 4.12 -5.33 -30.39
N SER A 351 4.80 -4.31 -29.89
CA SER A 351 4.46 -3.32 -28.88
C SER A 351 3.78 -2.11 -29.53
N ALA A 352 2.56 -1.78 -29.11
CA ALA A 352 1.92 -0.45 -29.15
C ALA A 352 0.54 -0.57 -28.48
N GLY A 353 -0.01 0.36 -27.69
CA GLY A 353 0.46 1.65 -27.22
C GLY A 353 -0.53 2.16 -26.17
N THR A 354 -0.02 2.80 -25.12
CA THR A 354 -0.80 3.64 -24.21
C THR A 354 -0.79 5.05 -24.81
N LEU A 355 -1.95 5.67 -24.97
CA LEU A 355 -2.05 7.06 -25.40
C LEU A 355 -1.45 7.95 -24.30
N ASN A 356 -0.22 8.40 -24.58
CA ASN A 356 0.62 9.36 -23.86
C ASN A 356 1.08 8.97 -22.45
N GLY A 357 2.38 8.65 -22.36
CA GLY A 357 3.16 8.79 -21.13
C GLY A 357 3.84 7.53 -20.66
N ASP A 358 5.08 7.35 -21.09
CA ASP A 358 6.11 6.44 -20.59
C ASP A 358 6.07 4.98 -21.07
N SER A 359 6.97 4.69 -22.01
CA SER A 359 7.32 3.36 -22.48
C SER A 359 8.79 3.13 -22.16
N GLY A 360 9.07 2.30 -21.14
CA GLY A 360 10.42 1.86 -20.82
C GLY A 360 11.12 1.29 -22.06
N LEU A 361 12.33 1.78 -22.32
CA LEU A 361 13.16 1.46 -23.48
C LEU A 361 13.53 -0.02 -23.53
N GLY A 362 12.94 -0.75 -24.49
CA GLY A 362 13.50 -1.99 -25.02
C GLY A 362 14.45 -1.66 -26.17
N SER A 363 15.67 -2.18 -26.13
CA SER A 363 16.72 -1.96 -27.13
C SER A 363 16.26 -2.20 -28.58
N PRO A 364 16.77 -1.43 -29.56
CA PRO A 364 16.38 -1.60 -30.96
C PRO A 364 16.97 -2.90 -31.53
N PRO A 365 16.21 -3.68 -32.33
CA PRO A 365 16.73 -4.87 -32.98
C PRO A 365 17.74 -4.51 -34.07
N LYS A 366 18.80 -5.33 -34.17
CA LYS A 366 19.75 -5.35 -35.30
C LYS A 366 19.11 -5.94 -36.55
#